data_AF-A0A3B0RLC9-F1
#
_entry.id   AF-A0A3B0RLC9-F1
#
_cell.length_a   1.000
_cell.length_b   1.000
_cell.length_c   1.000
_cell.angle_alpha   90.00
_cell.angle_beta   90.00
_cell.angle_gamma   90.00
#
_symmetry.space_group_name_H-M   'P 1'
#
loop_
_entity.id
_entity.type
_entity.pdbx_description
1 polymer ?
#
loop_
_entity_poly.entity_id
_entity_poly.type
_entity_poly.pdbx_seq_one_letter_code
_entity_poly.pdbx_strand_id
1 'polypeptide(L)'
;QLKELSQCSYQPLAEAFAEILVREMRHTELGEEGLNKLLAAGEGAAIAKSVDYWRPRVIASFGAAASPRFEMLRKIGLRHTPNDALLKQWESAIDMALANIVG
;
A
#
# COMPACT_ATOMS: atom_id res chain seq x y z
N GLN A 1 -1.14 3.10 3.09
CA GLN A 1 -0.58 3.92 4.20
C GLN A 1 -0.80 5.41 3.99
N LEU A 2 -0.51 5.99 2.81
CA LEU A 2 -0.65 7.43 2.53
C LEU A 2 -2.00 8.05 2.91
N LYS A 3 -3.12 7.38 2.59
CA LYS A 3 -4.47 7.81 2.97
C LYS A 3 -4.69 7.92 4.49
N GLU A 4 -4.02 7.09 5.29
CA GLU A 4 -4.11 7.17 6.75
C GLU A 4 -3.25 8.31 7.30
N LEU A 5 -2.06 8.52 6.71
CA LEU A 5 -1.15 9.59 7.08
C LEU A 5 -1.69 10.98 6.71
N SER A 6 -2.46 11.09 5.63
CA SER A 6 -3.15 12.33 5.25
C SER A 6 -4.27 12.75 6.22
N GLN A 7 -4.53 11.96 7.25
CA GLN A 7 -5.52 12.25 8.30
C GLN A 7 -4.87 12.60 9.64
N CYS A 8 -3.54 12.77 9.68
CA CYS A 8 -2.84 13.13 10.92
C CYS A 8 -3.27 14.52 11.45
N SER A 9 -3.12 14.72 12.76
CA SER A 9 -3.49 15.95 13.47
C SER A 9 -2.62 17.17 13.12
N TYR A 10 -1.41 16.96 12.59
CA TYR A 10 -0.52 18.03 12.19
C TYR A 10 -0.77 18.42 10.73
N GLN A 11 -1.59 19.47 10.57
CA GLN A 11 -2.13 19.89 9.28
C GLN A 11 -1.09 20.03 8.15
N PRO A 12 0.08 20.66 8.33
CA PRO A 12 1.06 20.79 7.25
C PRO A 12 1.56 19.45 6.71
N LEU A 13 1.68 18.44 7.58
CA LEU A 13 2.09 17.10 7.16
C LEU A 13 0.93 16.34 6.51
N ALA A 14 -0.29 16.51 7.01
CA ALA A 14 -1.49 15.92 6.44
C ALA A 14 -1.70 16.38 4.99
N GLU A 15 -1.53 17.67 4.73
CA GLU A 15 -1.61 18.29 3.40
C GLU A 15 -0.51 17.76 2.46
N ALA A 16 0.74 17.69 2.93
CA ALA A 16 1.83 17.12 2.14
C ALA A 16 1.53 15.66 1.72
N PHE A 17 0.99 14.83 2.62
CA PHE A 17 0.58 13.48 2.26
C PHE A 17 -0.61 13.44 1.31
N ALA A 18 -1.57 14.34 1.43
CA ALA A 18 -2.70 14.45 0.52
C ALA A 18 -2.23 14.79 -0.91
N GLU A 19 -1.28 15.72 -1.05
CA GLU A 19 -0.69 16.07 -2.35
C GLU A 19 0.06 14.90 -2.99
N ILE A 20 0.81 14.14 -2.20
CA ILE A 20 1.50 12.92 -2.66
C ILE A 20 0.47 11.87 -3.09
N LEU A 21 -0.59 11.66 -2.29
CA LEU A 21 -1.59 10.63 -2.52
C LEU A 21 -2.24 10.78 -3.90
N VAL A 22 -2.56 12.00 -4.33
CA VAL A 22 -3.16 12.26 -5.65
C VAL A 22 -2.27 11.74 -6.78
N ARG A 23 -0.95 11.94 -6.68
CA ARG A 23 0.01 11.48 -7.69
C ARG A 23 0.16 9.96 -7.66
N GLU A 24 0.23 9.38 -6.47
CA GLU A 24 0.36 7.94 -6.29
C GLU A 24 -0.87 7.15 -6.75
N MET A 25 -2.08 7.75 -6.67
CA MET A 25 -3.27 7.15 -7.27
C MET A 25 -3.10 7.00 -8.79
N ARG A 26 -2.61 8.03 -9.48
CA ARG A 26 -2.36 7.96 -10.92
C ARG A 26 -1.26 6.95 -11.27
N HIS A 27 -0.20 6.86 -10.45
CA HIS A 27 0.84 5.84 -10.63
C HIS A 27 0.29 4.42 -10.48
N THR A 28 -0.63 4.21 -9.53
CA THR A 28 -1.29 2.91 -9.33
C THR A 28 -2.12 2.51 -10.54
N GLU A 29 -2.94 3.43 -11.08
CA GLU A 29 -3.74 3.20 -12.30
C GLU A 29 -2.87 2.81 -13.49
N LEU A 30 -1.77 3.55 -13.74
CA LEU A 30 -0.83 3.24 -14.82
C LEU A 30 -0.14 1.88 -14.62
N GLY A 31 0.12 1.50 -13.37
CA GLY A 31 0.66 0.19 -13.01
C GLY A 31 -0.31 -0.94 -13.38
N GLU A 32 -1.59 -0.80 -13.04
CA GLU A 32 -2.64 -1.77 -13.40
C GLU A 32 -2.81 -1.89 -14.92
N GLU A 33 -2.86 -0.75 -15.64
CA GLU A 33 -2.91 -0.74 -17.11
C GLU A 33 -1.69 -1.46 -17.72
N GLY A 34 -0.49 -1.20 -17.20
CA GLY A 34 0.74 -1.85 -17.65
C GLY A 34 0.73 -3.36 -17.39
N LEU A 35 0.23 -3.76 -16.22
CA LEU A 35 0.13 -5.16 -15.81
C LEU A 35 -0.83 -5.95 -16.71
N ASN A 36 -1.98 -5.37 -17.03
CA ASN A 36 -2.96 -5.96 -17.96
C ASN A 36 -2.38 -6.15 -19.37
N LYS A 37 -1.56 -5.21 -19.85
CA LYS A 37 -0.86 -5.35 -21.15
C LYS A 37 0.15 -6.48 -21.13
N LEU A 38 0.91 -6.63 -20.05
CA LEU A 38 1.90 -7.71 -19.90
C LEU A 38 1.22 -9.09 -19.83
N LEU A 39 0.09 -9.19 -19.12
CA LEU A 39 -0.72 -10.41 -19.13
C LEU A 39 -1.21 -10.79 -20.52
N ALA A 40 -1.77 -9.82 -21.26
CA ALA A 40 -2.25 -10.03 -22.63
C ALA A 40 -1.11 -10.46 -23.59
N ALA A 41 0.14 -10.08 -23.28
CA ALA A 41 1.32 -10.51 -23.99
C ALA A 41 1.87 -11.89 -23.55
N GLY A 42 1.25 -12.54 -22.56
CA GLY A 42 1.66 -13.86 -22.05
C GLY A 42 2.74 -13.83 -20.97
N GLU A 43 3.05 -12.67 -20.38
CA GLU A 43 4.14 -12.49 -19.41
C GLU A 43 3.76 -12.89 -17.97
N GLY A 44 2.75 -13.77 -17.80
CA GLY A 44 2.22 -14.16 -16.49
C GLY A 44 3.28 -14.74 -15.53
N ALA A 45 4.24 -15.51 -16.04
CA ALA A 45 5.32 -16.07 -15.23
C ALA A 45 6.29 -14.98 -14.69
N ALA A 46 6.59 -13.96 -15.50
CA ALA A 46 7.43 -12.85 -15.10
C ALA A 46 6.73 -11.97 -14.04
N ILE A 47 5.42 -11.76 -14.22
CA ILE A 47 4.56 -11.07 -13.25
C ILE A 47 4.58 -11.80 -11.90
N ALA A 48 4.30 -13.10 -11.89
CA ALA A 48 4.29 -13.90 -10.65
C ALA A 48 5.63 -13.82 -9.92
N LYS A 49 6.74 -13.96 -10.65
CA LYS A 49 8.10 -13.83 -10.08
C LYS A 49 8.36 -12.44 -9.48
N SER A 50 7.85 -11.38 -10.11
CA SER A 50 7.96 -10.01 -9.58
C SER A 50 7.15 -9.84 -8.29
N VAL A 51 5.93 -10.38 -8.25
CA VAL A 51 5.07 -10.38 -7.06
C VAL A 51 5.73 -11.12 -5.90
N ASP A 52 6.25 -12.33 -6.14
CA ASP A 52 6.95 -13.13 -5.12
C ASP A 52 8.17 -12.40 -4.56
N TYR A 53 8.85 -11.62 -5.42
CA TYR A 53 9.99 -10.82 -5.00
C TYR A 53 9.58 -9.60 -4.16
N TRP A 54 8.58 -8.83 -4.58
CA TRP A 54 8.22 -7.57 -3.94
C TRP A 54 7.30 -7.72 -2.73
N ARG A 55 6.37 -8.67 -2.75
CA ARG A 55 5.38 -8.87 -1.68
C ARG A 55 6.01 -8.92 -0.27
N PRO A 56 7.01 -9.78 0.03
CA PRO A 56 7.60 -9.82 1.37
C PRO A 56 8.31 -8.52 1.78
N ARG A 57 8.86 -7.77 0.81
CA ARG A 57 9.53 -6.48 1.08
C ARG A 57 8.52 -5.40 1.44
N VAL A 58 7.37 -5.38 0.76
CA VAL A 58 6.28 -4.46 1.09
C VAL A 58 5.67 -4.83 2.45
N ILE A 59 5.45 -6.11 2.75
CA ILE A 59 5.00 -6.57 4.08
C ILE A 59 5.93 -6.04 5.18
N ALA A 60 7.24 -6.18 5.01
CA ALA A 60 8.23 -5.71 6.00
C ALA A 60 8.14 -4.19 6.27
N SER A 61 7.72 -3.39 5.29
CA SER A 61 7.60 -1.93 5.42
C SER A 61 6.48 -1.47 6.36
N PHE A 62 5.48 -2.31 6.66
CA PHE A 62 4.43 -1.99 7.63
C PHE A 62 4.96 -1.97 9.07
N GLY A 63 6.10 -2.63 9.32
CA GLY A 63 6.71 -2.73 10.64
C GLY A 63 5.98 -3.70 11.58
N ALA A 64 6.47 -3.79 12.82
CA ALA A 64 5.95 -4.75 13.80
C ALA A 64 4.52 -4.41 14.27
N ALA A 65 3.75 -5.47 14.55
CA ALA A 65 2.52 -5.38 15.33
C ALA A 65 2.82 -4.89 16.76
N ALA A 66 1.83 -4.27 17.42
CA ALA A 66 1.96 -3.75 18.78
C ALA A 66 3.19 -2.83 18.98
N SER A 67 3.53 -2.02 17.97
CA SER A 67 4.69 -1.12 18.02
C SER A 67 4.50 -0.03 19.11
N PRO A 68 5.44 0.12 20.07
CA PRO A 68 5.40 1.24 21.03
C PRO A 68 5.40 2.61 20.33
N ARG A 69 6.06 2.69 19.17
CA ARG A 69 6.05 3.89 18.32
C ARG A 69 4.66 4.22 17.82
N PHE A 70 3.86 3.22 17.42
CA PHE A 70 2.47 3.46 17.01
C PHE A 70 1.66 4.05 18.17
N GLU A 71 1.73 3.47 19.36
CA GLU A 71 0.98 3.98 20.51
C GLU A 71 1.36 5.41 20.88
N MET A 72 2.64 5.76 20.80
CA MET A 72 3.10 7.14 20.99
C MET A 72 2.48 8.07 19.93
N LEU A 73 2.61 7.73 18.65
CA LEU A 73 2.12 8.56 17.54
C LEU A 73 0.59 8.71 17.56
N ARG A 74 -0.13 7.66 17.98
CA ARG A 74 -1.58 7.67 18.12
C ARG A 74 -2.05 8.65 19.20
N LYS A 75 -1.36 8.72 20.35
CA LYS A 75 -1.70 9.64 21.44
C LYS A 75 -1.62 11.12 21.03
N ILE A 76 -0.75 11.45 20.08
CA ILE A 76 -0.60 12.81 19.56
C ILE A 76 -1.36 13.03 18.23
N GLY A 77 -2.17 12.05 17.80
CA GLY A 77 -3.01 12.14 16.61
C GLY A 77 -2.26 12.03 15.28
N LEU A 78 -1.00 11.60 15.28
CA LEU A 78 -0.20 11.44 14.06
C LEU A 78 -0.45 10.13 13.33
N ARG A 79 -1.05 9.15 14.00
CA ARG A 79 -1.44 7.85 13.46
C ARG A 79 -2.79 7.45 14.05
N HIS A 80 -3.59 6.73 13.29
CA HIS A 80 -4.93 6.29 13.68
C HIS A 80 -5.09 4.78 13.57
N THR A 81 -4.50 4.18 12.53
CA THR A 81 -4.68 2.76 12.23
C THR A 81 -3.41 1.96 12.57
N PRO A 82 -3.51 0.90 13.38
CA PRO A 82 -2.39 0.03 13.71
C PRO A 82 -1.72 -0.58 12.47
N ASN A 83 -0.43 -0.89 12.58
CA ASN A 83 0.37 -1.41 11.47
C ASN A 83 -0.18 -2.73 10.91
N ASP A 84 -0.60 -3.64 11.78
CA ASP A 84 -1.16 -4.95 11.42
C ASP A 84 -2.54 -4.83 10.76
N ALA A 85 -3.36 -3.87 11.19
CA ALA A 85 -4.62 -3.57 10.52
C ALA A 85 -4.41 -3.00 9.11
N LEU A 86 -3.43 -2.09 8.95
CA LEU A 86 -3.06 -1.57 7.62
C LEU A 86 -2.45 -2.66 6.72
N LEU A 87 -1.65 -3.57 7.29
CA LEU A 87 -1.10 -4.72 6.57
C LEU A 87 -2.21 -5.62 6.05
N LYS A 88 -3.16 -6.01 6.90
CA LYS A 88 -4.30 -6.85 6.51
C LYS A 88 -5.15 -6.22 5.41
N GLN A 89 -5.39 -4.90 5.49
CA GLN A 89 -6.11 -4.17 4.44
C GLN A 89 -5.35 -4.23 3.10
N TRP A 90 -4.02 -4.06 3.15
CA TRP A 90 -3.19 -4.13 1.95
C TRP A 90 -3.14 -5.56 1.38
N GLU A 91 -3.00 -6.59 2.23
CA GLU A 91 -3.01 -8.00 1.81
C GLU A 91 -4.33 -8.36 1.11
N SER A 92 -5.46 -7.94 1.67
CA SER A 92 -6.77 -8.14 1.04
C SER A 92 -6.88 -7.42 -0.31
N ALA A 93 -6.38 -6.19 -0.41
CA ALA A 93 -6.40 -5.43 -1.66
C ALA A 93 -5.55 -6.08 -2.75
N ILE A 94 -4.33 -6.52 -2.42
CA ILE A 94 -3.44 -7.16 -3.40
C ILE A 94 -3.96 -8.54 -3.81
N ASP A 95 -4.50 -9.33 -2.89
CA ASP A 95 -5.08 -10.64 -3.22
C ASP A 95 -6.29 -10.49 -4.17
N MET A 96 -7.16 -9.50 -3.94
CA MET A 96 -8.25 -9.18 -4.88
C MET A 96 -7.73 -8.72 -6.24
N ALA A 97 -6.73 -7.84 -6.28
CA ALA A 97 -6.16 -7.34 -7.53
C ALA A 97 -5.53 -8.47 -8.35
N LEU A 98 -4.78 -9.37 -7.70
CA LEU A 98 -4.13 -10.51 -8.37
C LEU A 98 -5.14 -11.58 -8.81
N ALA A 99 -6.22 -11.80 -8.06
CA ALA A 99 -7.29 -12.71 -8.47
C ALA A 99 -7.94 -12.26 -9.80
N ASN A 100 -8.10 -10.95 -10.01
CA ASN A 100 -8.63 -10.39 -11.27
C ASN A 100 -7.66 -10.49 -12.46
N ILE A 101 -6.40 -10.86 -12.21
CA ILE A 101 -5.29 -10.85 -13.17
C ILE A 101 -4.89 -12.28 -13.56
N VAL A 102 -5.07 -13.25 -12.66
CA VAL A 102 -4.69 -14.67 -12.87
C VAL A 102 -5.91 -15.57 -13.16
N GLY A 103 -7.13 -15.06 -13.00
CA GLY A 103 -8.38 -15.75 -13.35
C GLY A 103 -8.79 -15.55 -14.79
#